data_AF-A0A383S8Q2-F1
#
_entry.id   AF-A0A383S8Q2-F1
#
_cell.length_a   1.000
_cell.length_b   1.000
_cell.length_c   1.000
_cell.angle_alpha   90.00
_cell.angle_beta   90.00
_cell.angle_gamma   90.00
#
_symmetry.space_group_name_H-M   'P 1'
#
loop_
_entity.id
_entity.type
_entity.pdbx_description
1 polymer ?
#
loop_
_entity_poly.entity_id
_entity_poly.type
_entity_poly.pdbx_seq_one_letter_code
_entity_poly.pdbx_strand_id
1 'polypeptide(L)'
;MSAPQQPGIGGTERPADWASRPARPVDGWQPSPQAAGTSPAPDAGWLTAPQHATGWGPLAGQGGFSGSTGQPAPAVGTARRSTVTVIVIAAVLLAMIIGAIVLSTTVGSNEGRARRVVEMYLTAVANGDAEKARGYLGEVDDGSLLTEEVLRASNDRAPMTDISVGGVAHSQYVSTAYQVQVSYMIGGEAVSTTLDVSIPRKSTSAAKAITVTSRSSLGLSQFRNVDITVNGVTPDTGYPAVFPGSYELAVGGEYLEITGGPIAATDPSEHTYSALAAGVELAVSEAGVQMFREKVIAEATECLASTSLDPGCGIEVPRYPKNNPWCEEVREDSVHRWQEPEEAAKLQSITPEPDALTPTTIQASPNRLGYMRITVTCRTGDTWAESRLPGVLEATKFGIPSIDLTDPELPIVWDR
;
A
#
# COMPACT_ATOMS: atom_id res chain seq x y z
N MET A 1 2.35 -19.00 46.61
CA MET A 1 1.35 -17.91 46.64
C MET A 1 1.73 -16.91 45.57
N SER A 2 1.21 -17.13 44.35
CA SER A 2 1.36 -16.21 43.23
C SER A 2 0.06 -16.35 42.43
N ALA A 3 -0.74 -15.29 42.41
CA ALA A 3 -1.95 -15.19 41.60
C ALA A 3 -1.64 -14.31 40.37
N PRO A 4 -2.19 -14.63 39.19
CA PRO A 4 -1.89 -13.93 37.94
C PRO A 4 -2.84 -12.75 37.69
N GLN A 5 -2.33 -11.70 37.03
CA GLN A 5 -3.14 -10.60 36.52
C GLN A 5 -3.50 -10.85 35.05
N GLN A 6 -4.80 -10.73 34.74
CA GLN A 6 -5.41 -10.81 33.41
C GLN A 6 -5.07 -9.59 32.53
N PRO A 7 -5.11 -9.74 31.19
CA PRO A 7 -5.17 -8.62 30.25
C PRO A 7 -6.62 -8.20 29.98
N GLY A 8 -6.88 -6.89 30.06
CA GLY A 8 -8.15 -6.27 29.69
C GLY A 8 -8.11 -5.72 28.27
N ILE A 9 -9.14 -6.04 27.49
CA ILE A 9 -9.44 -5.59 26.12
C ILE A 9 -10.10 -4.21 26.15
N GLY A 10 -9.85 -3.36 25.14
CA GLY A 10 -10.84 -2.39 24.66
C GLY A 10 -10.29 -1.05 24.19
N GLY A 11 -10.29 -0.82 22.88
CA GLY A 11 -10.06 0.49 22.27
C GLY A 11 -10.34 0.47 20.77
N THR A 12 -11.52 0.94 20.40
CA THR A 12 -12.11 1.05 19.06
C THR A 12 -11.24 1.77 18.03
N GLU A 13 -11.01 1.16 16.88
CA GLU A 13 -10.37 1.77 15.70
C GLU A 13 -11.32 2.75 15.00
N ARG A 14 -10.79 3.96 14.74
CA ARG A 14 -11.33 4.97 13.81
C ARG A 14 -10.36 5.07 12.62
N PRO A 15 -10.83 5.52 11.43
CA PRO A 15 -10.04 5.52 10.20
C PRO A 15 -8.78 6.38 10.34
N ALA A 16 -7.64 5.89 9.85
CA ALA A 16 -6.36 6.58 9.95
C ALA A 16 -6.32 7.80 9.01
N ASP A 17 -6.20 8.98 9.63
CA ASP A 17 -5.87 10.25 8.98
C ASP A 17 -4.40 10.26 8.51
N TRP A 18 -4.21 10.87 7.34
CA TRP A 18 -3.05 10.99 6.46
C TRP A 18 -1.88 11.83 6.99
N ALA A 19 -1.67 11.91 8.30
CA ALA A 19 -0.55 12.69 8.85
C ALA A 19 -0.06 12.13 10.18
N SER A 20 0.98 11.27 10.15
CA SER A 20 1.95 11.08 11.25
C SER A 20 3.05 10.08 10.88
N ARG A 21 4.24 10.57 10.51
CA ARG A 21 5.50 9.84 10.74
C ARG A 21 6.45 10.72 11.58
N PRO A 22 7.20 10.14 12.52
CA PRO A 22 8.00 10.91 13.47
C PRO A 22 9.21 11.54 12.77
N ALA A 23 9.39 12.85 13.00
CA ALA A 23 10.64 13.55 12.68
C ALA A 23 11.79 12.91 13.47
N ARG A 24 12.88 12.52 12.79
CA ARG A 24 14.15 12.20 13.47
C ARG A 24 14.89 13.48 13.86
N PRO A 25 15.69 13.46 14.94
CA PRO A 25 16.42 14.64 15.39
C PRO A 25 17.54 14.99 14.41
N VAL A 26 17.58 16.26 14.02
CA VAL A 26 18.74 16.90 13.41
C VAL A 26 19.77 17.19 14.50
N ASP A 27 20.96 16.59 14.40
CA ASP A 27 22.11 16.94 15.23
C ASP A 27 22.61 18.34 14.85
N GLY A 28 22.55 19.28 15.79
CA GLY A 28 23.08 20.62 15.59
C GLY A 28 23.03 21.53 16.81
N TRP A 29 24.21 21.77 17.39
CA TRP A 29 24.70 23.09 17.83
C TRP A 29 23.90 23.88 18.90
N GLN A 30 24.45 23.99 20.12
CA GLN A 30 23.96 24.89 21.18
C GLN A 30 24.89 26.10 21.38
N PRO A 31 24.38 27.34 21.39
CA PRO A 31 25.00 28.46 22.08
C PRO A 31 24.42 28.63 23.50
N SER A 32 25.31 28.90 24.46
CA SER A 32 25.07 29.02 25.90
C SER A 32 24.09 30.14 26.29
N PRO A 33 23.25 29.99 27.34
CA PRO A 33 22.42 31.09 27.84
C PRO A 33 23.08 31.85 29.01
N GLN A 34 23.13 33.18 28.90
CA GLN A 34 23.32 34.12 30.02
C GLN A 34 21.96 34.60 30.55
N ALA A 35 21.87 34.75 31.87
CA ALA A 35 20.68 35.03 32.66
C ALA A 35 20.29 36.51 32.72
N ALA A 36 18.98 36.80 32.91
CA ALA A 36 18.42 37.56 34.06
C ALA A 36 17.09 38.29 33.76
N GLY A 37 16.14 38.24 34.72
CA GLY A 37 15.11 39.28 35.00
C GLY A 37 13.67 38.93 34.61
N THR A 38 12.86 38.25 35.44
CA THR A 38 11.90 38.75 36.47
C THR A 38 10.73 39.62 35.98
N SER A 39 9.53 39.04 36.03
CA SER A 39 8.20 39.66 35.92
C SER A 39 7.80 40.48 37.16
N PRO A 40 6.70 41.25 37.06
CA PRO A 40 5.62 41.09 38.06
C PRO A 40 4.19 41.09 37.50
N ALA A 41 3.30 40.39 38.21
CA ALA A 41 1.84 40.39 38.08
C ALA A 41 1.19 41.52 38.94
N PRO A 42 -0.12 41.77 38.78
CA PRO A 42 -1.12 41.58 39.87
C PRO A 42 -2.47 41.05 39.32
N ASP A 43 -3.51 40.61 40.04
CA ASP A 43 -3.84 40.39 41.46
C ASP A 43 -5.09 39.46 41.55
N ALA A 44 -5.41 38.98 42.75
CA ALA A 44 -6.34 37.87 43.06
C ALA A 44 -7.68 38.26 43.73
N GLY A 45 -8.62 37.30 43.77
CA GLY A 45 -9.73 37.14 44.75
C GLY A 45 -11.12 37.60 44.27
N TRP A 46 -12.28 36.94 44.50
CA TRP A 46 -12.72 36.00 45.53
C TRP A 46 -13.96 35.16 45.10
N LEU A 47 -14.23 34.12 45.89
CA LEU A 47 -15.17 32.99 45.81
C LEU A 47 -16.68 33.33 45.89
N THR A 48 -17.56 32.53 45.27
CA THR A 48 -18.62 31.66 45.88
C THR A 48 -19.72 31.18 44.88
N ALA A 49 -20.13 29.91 45.00
CA ALA A 49 -21.29 29.25 44.35
C ALA A 49 -22.57 29.39 45.21
N PRO A 50 -23.76 28.77 44.96
CA PRO A 50 -24.26 27.87 43.90
C PRO A 50 -25.59 28.40 43.25
N GLN A 51 -26.33 27.76 42.34
CA GLN A 51 -27.40 26.74 42.56
C GLN A 51 -28.05 26.29 41.22
N HIS A 52 -28.82 25.20 41.31
CA HIS A 52 -29.30 24.27 40.29
C HIS A 52 -30.61 24.64 39.53
N ALA A 53 -30.87 23.83 38.48
CA ALA A 53 -32.16 23.39 37.92
C ALA A 53 -32.81 24.32 36.86
N THR A 54 -33.42 23.88 35.76
CA THR A 54 -34.21 22.68 35.42
C THR A 54 -34.16 22.41 33.90
N GLY A 55 -34.35 21.16 33.48
CA GLY A 55 -34.67 20.80 32.09
C GLY A 55 -36.12 20.31 31.95
N TRP A 56 -36.67 20.26 30.73
CA TRP A 56 -37.77 19.38 30.28
C TRP A 56 -37.77 19.29 28.74
N GLY A 57 -38.06 18.09 28.23
CA GLY A 57 -37.99 17.67 26.82
C GLY A 57 -39.29 17.82 25.98
N PRO A 58 -39.41 17.10 24.84
CA PRO A 58 -40.05 17.53 23.58
C PRO A 58 -41.38 16.84 23.24
N LEU A 59 -42.03 17.17 22.10
CA LEU A 59 -42.71 16.22 21.16
C LEU A 59 -43.47 16.86 19.97
N ALA A 60 -43.63 16.01 18.92
CA ALA A 60 -44.55 16.01 17.75
C ALA A 60 -44.08 16.75 16.46
N GLY A 61 -44.19 16.22 15.23
CA GLY A 61 -44.71 14.94 14.71
C GLY A 61 -45.64 15.10 13.50
N GLN A 62 -45.21 14.59 12.33
CA GLN A 62 -45.99 13.99 11.20
C GLN A 62 -46.73 14.80 10.09
N GLY A 63 -46.61 14.23 8.87
CA GLY A 63 -47.57 14.25 7.73
C GLY A 63 -47.25 15.25 6.60
N GLY A 64 -47.38 15.01 5.29
CA GLY A 64 -47.92 13.92 4.46
C GLY A 64 -48.18 14.46 3.02
N PHE A 65 -48.06 13.57 2.02
CA PHE A 65 -48.16 13.66 0.55
C PHE A 65 -49.12 14.64 -0.16
N SER A 66 -48.70 15.12 -1.35
CA SER A 66 -49.27 14.79 -2.70
C SER A 66 -49.44 16.01 -3.64
N GLY A 67 -49.07 15.85 -4.93
CA GLY A 67 -49.84 16.45 -6.04
C GLY A 67 -49.12 17.26 -7.13
N SER A 68 -49.04 16.64 -8.32
CA SER A 68 -49.29 17.23 -9.64
C SER A 68 -48.14 17.80 -10.50
N THR A 69 -47.88 17.03 -11.58
CA THR A 69 -47.85 17.43 -13.02
C THR A 69 -47.06 18.65 -13.49
N GLY A 70 -46.14 18.42 -14.45
CA GLY A 70 -45.75 19.43 -15.45
C GLY A 70 -44.30 19.28 -15.94
N GLN A 71 -44.12 18.63 -17.09
CA GLN A 71 -42.88 18.62 -17.87
C GLN A 71 -43.07 19.61 -19.07
N PRO A 72 -42.03 19.93 -19.85
CA PRO A 72 -40.94 20.86 -19.59
C PRO A 72 -40.98 22.09 -20.54
N ALA A 73 -40.27 23.16 -20.22
CA ALA A 73 -39.87 24.16 -21.23
C ALA A 73 -38.45 24.71 -20.92
N PRO A 74 -37.55 24.77 -21.91
CA PRO A 74 -36.19 25.25 -21.72
C PRO A 74 -36.16 26.78 -21.84
N ALA A 75 -35.64 27.46 -20.83
CA ALA A 75 -35.32 28.89 -20.92
C ALA A 75 -33.81 29.06 -21.03
N VAL A 76 -33.39 29.52 -22.20
CA VAL A 76 -32.05 30.05 -22.49
C VAL A 76 -31.82 31.27 -21.62
N GLY A 77 -30.84 31.18 -20.71
CA GLY A 77 -30.36 32.28 -19.89
C GLY A 77 -28.86 32.45 -20.09
N THR A 78 -28.50 33.39 -20.96
CA THR A 78 -27.14 33.88 -21.16
C THR A 78 -26.62 34.68 -19.96
N ALA A 79 -25.30 34.61 -19.79
CA ALA A 79 -24.42 35.50 -19.02
C ALA A 79 -24.38 35.30 -17.49
N ARG A 80 -23.21 34.91 -16.98
CA ARG A 80 -22.19 35.88 -16.50
C ARG A 80 -20.91 35.13 -16.11
N ARG A 81 -19.82 35.40 -16.83
CA ARG A 81 -18.46 35.05 -16.39
C ARG A 81 -18.19 35.81 -15.08
N SER A 82 -18.02 35.06 -14.00
CA SER A 82 -17.53 35.55 -12.72
C SER A 82 -16.10 35.07 -12.56
N THR A 83 -15.17 35.89 -13.02
CA THR A 83 -13.74 35.75 -12.72
C THR A 83 -13.55 35.95 -11.22
N VAL A 84 -13.46 34.86 -10.47
CA VAL A 84 -13.02 34.91 -9.07
C VAL A 84 -11.51 34.74 -9.07
N THR A 85 -10.88 35.89 -9.00
CA THR A 85 -9.50 36.14 -8.66
C THR A 85 -9.11 35.39 -7.38
N VAL A 86 -8.40 34.27 -7.50
CA VAL A 86 -7.66 33.66 -6.38
C VAL A 86 -6.30 34.35 -6.32
N ILE A 87 -6.25 35.45 -5.57
CA ILE A 87 -5.02 36.16 -5.20
C ILE A 87 -4.54 35.62 -3.85
N VAL A 88 -3.35 35.01 -3.89
CA VAL A 88 -2.30 35.12 -2.85
C VAL A 88 -2.61 34.48 -1.50
N ILE A 89 -2.51 33.15 -1.43
CA ILE A 89 -2.04 32.42 -0.22
C ILE A 89 -0.92 31.42 -0.57
N ALA A 90 -0.56 31.23 -1.85
CA ALA A 90 0.59 30.39 -2.25
C ALA A 90 1.95 31.11 -2.22
N ALA A 91 1.97 32.46 -2.25
CA ALA A 91 3.22 33.23 -2.32
C ALA A 91 3.86 33.51 -0.94
N VAL A 92 3.13 33.34 0.17
CA VAL A 92 3.64 33.66 1.52
C VAL A 92 4.32 32.45 2.19
N LEU A 93 4.03 31.22 1.74
CA LEU A 93 4.82 30.03 2.12
C LEU A 93 6.07 29.88 1.23
N LEU A 94 6.10 30.51 0.06
CA LEU A 94 7.27 30.54 -0.83
C LEU A 94 8.37 31.53 -0.38
N ALA A 95 8.04 32.46 0.51
CA ALA A 95 8.96 33.52 0.97
C ALA A 95 9.75 33.18 2.26
N MET A 96 9.48 32.02 2.88
CA MET A 96 10.18 31.54 4.09
C MET A 96 10.96 30.24 3.87
N ILE A 97 11.41 29.97 2.64
CA ILE A 97 12.58 29.12 2.44
C ILE A 97 13.78 30.08 2.41
N ILE A 98 14.50 30.13 3.53
CA ILE A 98 15.78 30.82 3.62
C ILE A 98 16.78 30.01 2.78
N GLY A 99 16.75 30.23 1.48
CA GLY A 99 17.88 30.05 0.60
C GLY A 99 18.43 31.44 0.35
N ALA A 100 19.48 31.82 1.08
CA ALA A 100 20.28 32.96 0.68
C ALA A 100 20.67 32.74 -0.79
N ILE A 101 20.11 33.55 -1.69
CA ILE A 101 20.54 33.63 -3.08
C ILE A 101 21.94 34.27 -3.04
N VAL A 102 22.93 33.46 -2.69
CA VAL A 102 24.32 33.81 -2.92
C VAL A 102 24.56 33.45 -4.38
N LEU A 103 24.28 34.43 -5.25
CA LEU A 103 24.75 34.47 -6.64
C LEU A 103 26.29 34.57 -6.63
N SER A 104 26.99 33.53 -6.17
CA SER A 104 28.43 33.39 -6.36
C SER A 104 28.67 32.90 -7.76
N THR A 105 29.01 33.83 -8.64
CA THR A 105 29.46 33.65 -10.02
C THR A 105 30.84 32.96 -10.12
N THR A 106 31.10 31.92 -9.33
CA THR A 106 32.31 31.08 -9.49
C THR A 106 32.01 29.92 -10.44
N VAL A 107 31.86 30.23 -11.73
CA VAL A 107 31.63 29.27 -12.83
C VAL A 107 32.73 28.17 -12.93
N GLY A 108 33.83 28.30 -12.17
CA GLY A 108 34.92 27.31 -12.11
C GLY A 108 35.07 26.54 -10.78
N SER A 109 34.27 26.78 -9.74
CA SER A 109 34.36 26.02 -8.48
C SER A 109 33.67 24.65 -8.60
N ASN A 110 34.11 23.66 -7.81
CA ASN A 110 33.43 22.36 -7.80
C ASN A 110 32.01 22.47 -7.24
N GLU A 111 31.79 23.38 -6.30
CA GLU A 111 30.46 23.71 -5.76
C GLU A 111 29.55 24.28 -6.85
N GLY A 112 30.04 25.22 -7.66
CA GLY A 112 29.31 25.79 -8.79
C GLY A 112 29.00 24.74 -9.87
N ARG A 113 29.93 23.81 -10.10
CA ARG A 113 29.74 22.67 -11.01
C ARG A 113 28.69 21.69 -10.50
N ALA A 114 28.69 21.37 -9.21
CA ALA A 114 27.70 20.50 -8.58
C ALA A 114 26.29 21.11 -8.66
N ARG A 115 26.15 22.39 -8.30
CA ARG A 115 24.89 23.14 -8.43
C ARG A 115 24.34 23.07 -9.84
N ARG A 116 25.18 23.36 -10.84
CA ARG A 116 24.77 23.37 -12.26
C ARG A 116 24.30 22.00 -12.72
N VAL A 117 24.98 20.92 -12.36
CA VAL A 117 24.58 19.57 -12.78
C VAL A 117 23.23 19.18 -12.18
N VAL A 118 23.00 19.51 -10.91
CA VAL A 118 21.71 19.29 -10.26
C VAL A 118 20.59 20.11 -10.91
N GLU A 119 20.84 21.38 -11.20
CA GLU A 119 19.88 22.23 -11.91
C GLU A 119 19.52 21.66 -13.29
N MET A 120 20.52 21.24 -14.07
CA MET A 120 20.30 20.64 -15.38
C MET A 120 19.58 19.29 -15.31
N TYR A 121 19.87 18.48 -14.29
CA TYR A 121 19.20 17.21 -14.04
C TYR A 121 17.71 17.41 -13.72
N LEU A 122 17.38 18.20 -12.71
CA LEU A 122 15.99 18.45 -12.32
C LEU A 122 15.21 19.16 -13.43
N THR A 123 15.85 20.07 -14.17
CA THR A 123 15.24 20.71 -15.35
C THR A 123 14.94 19.70 -16.46
N ALA A 124 15.81 18.71 -16.68
CA ALA A 124 15.55 17.64 -17.66
C ALA A 124 14.37 16.76 -17.21
N VAL A 125 14.33 16.38 -15.93
CA VAL A 125 13.19 15.64 -15.34
C VAL A 125 11.88 16.41 -15.53
N ALA A 126 11.84 17.70 -15.18
CA ALA A 126 10.64 18.53 -15.32
C ALA A 126 10.18 18.73 -16.77
N ASN A 127 11.12 18.75 -17.73
CA ASN A 127 10.80 18.86 -19.15
C ASN A 127 10.39 17.52 -19.79
N GLY A 128 10.45 16.42 -19.04
CA GLY A 128 10.18 15.08 -19.57
C GLY A 128 11.34 14.45 -20.34
N ASP A 129 12.49 15.11 -20.45
CA ASP A 129 13.65 14.68 -21.26
C ASP A 129 14.46 13.60 -20.51
N ALA A 130 14.01 12.35 -20.63
CA ALA A 130 14.56 11.23 -19.87
C ALA A 130 16.00 10.90 -20.28
N GLU A 131 16.32 11.02 -21.57
CA GLU A 131 17.67 10.75 -22.07
C GLU A 131 18.69 11.71 -21.44
N LYS A 132 18.37 13.01 -21.43
CA LYS A 132 19.22 14.03 -20.83
C LYS A 132 19.29 13.90 -19.32
N ALA A 133 18.16 13.63 -18.65
CA ALA A 133 18.13 13.43 -17.20
C ALA A 133 19.01 12.23 -16.80
N ARG A 134 18.87 11.09 -17.51
CA ARG A 134 19.69 9.88 -17.31
C ARG A 134 21.17 10.17 -17.54
N GLY A 135 21.52 11.02 -18.50
CA GLY A 135 22.90 11.42 -18.78
C GLY A 135 23.61 12.13 -17.60
N TYR A 136 22.88 12.63 -16.61
CA TYR A 136 23.45 13.20 -15.39
C TYR A 136 23.55 12.22 -14.23
N LEU A 137 22.95 11.04 -14.32
CA LEU A 137 22.99 10.04 -13.25
C LEU A 137 24.30 9.25 -13.28
N GLY A 138 24.70 8.75 -12.10
CA GLY A 138 25.70 7.68 -12.01
C GLY A 138 25.19 6.36 -12.60
N GLU A 139 26.07 5.37 -12.73
CA GLU A 139 25.74 4.01 -13.20
C GLU A 139 24.64 3.38 -12.34
N VAL A 140 23.52 2.97 -12.96
CA VAL A 140 22.37 2.31 -12.32
C VAL A 140 22.33 0.83 -12.66
N ASP A 141 21.86 0.00 -11.72
CA ASP A 141 21.77 -1.45 -11.92
C ASP A 141 20.62 -1.83 -12.86
N ASP A 142 19.44 -1.24 -12.63
CA ASP A 142 18.25 -1.37 -13.47
C ASP A 142 17.75 0.02 -13.86
N GLY A 143 17.90 0.37 -15.14
CA GLY A 143 17.45 1.62 -15.72
C GLY A 143 16.24 1.48 -16.64
N SER A 144 15.52 0.34 -16.59
CA SER A 144 14.46 0.04 -17.56
C SER A 144 13.27 1.01 -17.47
N LEU A 145 13.07 1.64 -16.32
CA LEU A 145 12.05 2.69 -16.09
C LEU A 145 12.58 4.13 -16.29
N LEU A 146 13.86 4.33 -16.57
CA LEU A 146 14.44 5.66 -16.86
C LEU A 146 14.24 6.01 -18.35
N THR A 147 12.98 6.03 -18.78
CA THR A 147 12.56 6.21 -20.18
C THR A 147 11.64 7.42 -20.34
N GLU A 148 11.56 7.94 -21.57
CA GLU A 148 10.72 9.08 -21.93
C GLU A 148 9.24 8.81 -21.66
N GLU A 149 8.78 7.59 -21.96
CA GLU A 149 7.39 7.17 -21.77
C GLU A 149 6.98 7.20 -20.29
N VAL A 150 7.81 6.59 -19.42
CA VAL A 150 7.56 6.53 -17.98
C VAL A 150 7.60 7.93 -17.38
N LEU A 151 8.59 8.74 -17.75
CA LEU A 151 8.75 10.10 -17.23
C LEU A 151 7.62 11.02 -17.70
N ARG A 152 7.20 10.93 -18.96
CA ARG A 152 6.06 11.70 -19.49
C ARG A 152 4.78 11.34 -18.73
N ALA A 153 4.47 10.06 -18.58
CA ALA A 153 3.29 9.63 -17.83
C ALA A 153 3.33 10.08 -16.36
N SER A 154 4.52 10.08 -15.74
CA SER A 154 4.72 10.65 -14.41
C SER A 154 4.42 12.15 -14.38
N ASN A 155 4.97 12.93 -15.32
CA ASN A 155 4.81 14.38 -15.37
C ASN A 155 3.39 14.81 -15.73
N ASP A 156 2.69 14.07 -16.59
CA ASP A 156 1.28 14.32 -16.92
C ASP A 156 0.39 14.19 -15.67
N ARG A 157 0.74 13.27 -14.76
CA ARG A 157 0.00 13.04 -13.51
C ARG A 157 0.43 13.99 -12.39
N ALA A 158 1.72 14.23 -12.26
CA ALA A 158 2.32 15.03 -11.19
C ALA A 158 3.51 15.86 -11.72
N PRO A 159 3.24 17.05 -12.30
CA PRO A 159 4.30 17.89 -12.87
C PRO A 159 5.32 18.31 -11.82
N MET A 160 6.60 18.36 -12.22
CA MET A 160 7.66 18.99 -11.42
C MET A 160 7.74 20.48 -11.73
N THR A 161 7.59 21.34 -10.72
CA THR A 161 7.66 22.80 -10.87
C THR A 161 8.50 23.45 -9.77
N ASP A 162 8.71 24.77 -9.87
CA ASP A 162 9.29 25.60 -8.81
C ASP A 162 10.66 25.12 -8.30
N ILE A 163 11.48 24.61 -9.22
CA ILE A 163 12.83 24.12 -8.92
C ILE A 163 13.71 25.28 -8.43
N SER A 164 14.31 25.09 -7.25
CA SER A 164 15.31 25.96 -6.66
C SER A 164 16.50 25.13 -6.18
N VAL A 165 17.70 25.56 -6.55
CA VAL A 165 18.95 24.89 -6.18
C VAL A 165 19.76 25.81 -5.28
N GLY A 166 19.93 25.39 -4.02
CA GLY A 166 20.46 26.20 -2.94
C GLY A 166 21.94 25.99 -2.65
N GLY A 167 22.25 25.88 -1.35
CA GLY A 167 23.60 25.73 -0.84
C GLY A 167 24.25 24.40 -1.27
N VAL A 168 25.58 24.42 -1.39
CA VAL A 168 26.38 23.22 -1.66
C VAL A 168 27.34 23.01 -0.49
N ALA A 169 27.31 21.83 0.09
CA ALA A 169 28.26 21.38 1.09
C ALA A 169 29.21 20.35 0.47
N HIS A 170 30.48 20.38 0.85
CA HIS A 170 31.44 19.34 0.47
C HIS A 170 31.46 18.25 1.55
N SER A 171 31.46 16.98 1.16
CA SER A 171 31.53 15.88 2.11
C SER A 171 32.89 15.87 2.80
N GLN A 172 32.87 15.89 4.13
CA GLN A 172 34.08 15.76 4.95
C GLN A 172 34.72 14.35 4.88
N TYR A 173 33.96 13.34 4.43
CA TYR A 173 34.40 11.94 4.39
C TYR A 173 34.84 11.50 3.00
N VAL A 174 34.15 11.98 1.96
CA VAL A 174 34.41 11.59 0.57
C VAL A 174 34.74 12.84 -0.23
N SER A 175 36.03 13.03 -0.52
CA SER A 175 36.55 14.22 -1.22
C SER A 175 35.92 14.54 -2.58
N THR A 176 35.24 13.58 -3.21
CA THR A 176 34.59 13.73 -4.51
C THR A 176 33.09 13.99 -4.38
N ALA A 177 32.52 13.88 -3.18
CA ALA A 177 31.10 14.00 -2.95
C ALA A 177 30.73 15.42 -2.49
N TYR A 178 29.70 15.96 -3.11
CA TYR A 178 29.09 17.25 -2.81
C TYR A 178 27.60 17.05 -2.55
N GLN A 179 27.07 17.77 -1.59
CA GLN A 179 25.67 17.76 -1.18
C GLN A 179 25.02 19.07 -1.62
N VAL A 180 24.04 18.98 -2.52
CA VAL A 180 23.35 20.14 -3.08
C VAL A 180 21.94 20.21 -2.54
N GLN A 181 21.63 21.26 -1.79
CA GLN A 181 20.26 21.50 -1.30
C GLN A 181 19.35 21.88 -2.47
N VAL A 182 18.17 21.29 -2.52
CA VAL A 182 17.17 21.56 -3.55
C VAL A 182 15.78 21.67 -2.93
N SER A 183 14.94 22.46 -3.55
CA SER A 183 13.50 22.43 -3.33
C SER A 183 12.76 22.49 -4.66
N TYR A 184 11.62 21.82 -4.74
CA TYR A 184 10.74 21.82 -5.92
C TYR A 184 9.33 21.39 -5.51
N MET A 185 8.38 21.44 -6.44
CA MET A 185 7.06 20.86 -6.26
C MET A 185 6.87 19.67 -7.20
N ILE A 186 6.19 18.62 -6.75
CA ILE A 186 5.73 17.51 -7.60
C ILE A 186 4.24 17.35 -7.37
N GLY A 187 3.41 17.51 -8.40
CA GLY A 187 1.95 17.40 -8.28
C GLY A 187 1.34 18.37 -7.26
N GLY A 188 2.01 19.49 -6.97
CA GLY A 188 1.59 20.47 -5.97
C GLY A 188 2.12 20.21 -4.54
N GLU A 189 2.87 19.13 -4.30
CA GLU A 189 3.51 18.85 -3.02
C GLU A 189 4.93 19.42 -2.97
N ALA A 190 5.25 20.19 -1.93
CA ALA A 190 6.57 20.77 -1.75
C ALA A 190 7.57 19.75 -1.23
N VAL A 191 8.70 19.62 -1.93
CA VAL A 191 9.82 18.77 -1.55
C VAL A 191 11.03 19.65 -1.25
N SER A 192 11.73 19.35 -0.16
CA SER A 192 12.99 19.99 0.21
C SER A 192 13.96 18.91 0.66
N THR A 193 15.04 18.72 -0.10
CA THR A 193 15.98 17.60 0.11
C THR A 193 17.40 17.99 -0.31
N THR A 194 18.34 17.05 -0.22
CA THR A 194 19.72 17.19 -0.64
C THR A 194 20.06 16.11 -1.68
N LEU A 195 20.68 16.53 -2.78
CA LEU A 195 21.21 15.63 -3.80
C LEU A 195 22.72 15.50 -3.68
N ASP A 196 23.18 14.26 -3.64
CA ASP A 196 24.59 13.91 -3.69
C ASP A 196 25.11 13.95 -5.12
N VAL A 197 26.26 14.57 -5.30
CA VAL A 197 26.95 14.74 -6.59
C VAL A 197 28.39 14.26 -6.45
N SER A 198 28.83 13.42 -7.38
CA SER A 198 30.20 12.95 -7.48
C SER A 198 30.98 13.75 -8.54
N ILE A 199 32.06 14.40 -8.14
CA ILE A 199 33.01 15.11 -9.00
C ILE A 199 34.37 14.40 -8.96
N PRO A 200 34.82 13.76 -10.04
CA PRO A 200 36.11 13.06 -10.08
C PRO A 200 37.31 13.99 -9.87
N ARG A 201 38.36 13.49 -9.18
CA ARG A 201 39.57 14.26 -8.83
C ARG A 201 40.47 14.64 -10.04
N LYS A 202 40.47 13.85 -11.12
CA LYS A 202 41.25 14.11 -12.35
C LYS A 202 40.49 13.66 -13.59
N SER A 203 40.42 14.53 -14.60
CA SER A 203 39.97 14.19 -15.95
C SER A 203 41.12 13.46 -16.67
N THR A 204 41.22 12.14 -16.52
CA THR A 204 42.14 11.31 -17.29
C THR A 204 41.36 10.57 -18.37
N SER A 205 41.37 11.13 -19.58
CA SER A 205 41.18 10.48 -20.91
C SER A 205 39.93 9.63 -21.20
N ALA A 206 39.13 9.28 -20.20
CA ALA A 206 37.74 8.89 -20.31
C ALA A 206 37.03 9.74 -19.25
N ALA A 207 36.49 10.88 -19.66
CA ALA A 207 35.87 11.82 -18.74
C ALA A 207 34.68 11.12 -18.05
N LYS A 208 34.89 10.54 -16.86
CA LYS A 208 33.76 10.28 -15.96
C LYS A 208 33.16 11.65 -15.68
N ALA A 209 31.94 11.86 -16.18
CA ALA A 209 31.22 13.10 -16.02
C ALA A 209 30.96 13.36 -14.53
N ILE A 210 30.63 14.61 -14.19
CA ILE A 210 30.04 14.90 -12.89
C ILE A 210 28.66 14.23 -12.88
N THR A 211 28.36 13.44 -11.86
CA THR A 211 27.10 12.68 -11.81
C THR A 211 26.34 12.95 -10.52
N VAL A 212 25.02 13.03 -10.61
CA VAL A 212 24.13 12.92 -9.46
C VAL A 212 24.08 11.45 -9.05
N THR A 213 24.36 11.19 -7.77
CA THR A 213 24.38 9.83 -7.19
C THR A 213 23.14 9.54 -6.33
N SER A 214 22.43 10.57 -5.87
CA SER A 214 21.09 10.40 -5.30
C SER A 214 20.13 9.91 -6.35
N ARG A 215 19.47 8.79 -6.06
CA ARG A 215 18.53 8.12 -6.94
C ARG A 215 17.56 7.30 -6.09
N SER A 216 16.35 7.20 -6.60
CA SER A 216 15.32 6.36 -6.00
C SER A 216 15.09 5.13 -6.86
N SER A 217 14.58 4.09 -6.21
CA SER A 217 14.11 2.87 -6.84
C SER A 217 12.70 2.54 -6.36
N LEU A 218 11.94 1.77 -7.13
CA LEU A 218 10.68 1.21 -6.67
C LEU A 218 10.92 -0.17 -6.05
N GLY A 219 10.32 -0.46 -4.90
CA GLY A 219 10.32 -1.79 -4.29
C GLY A 219 9.15 -2.62 -4.80
N LEU A 220 9.42 -3.50 -5.76
CA LEU A 220 8.43 -4.30 -6.49
C LEU A 220 8.56 -5.82 -6.27
N SER A 221 9.49 -6.25 -5.41
CA SER A 221 9.82 -7.67 -5.20
C SER A 221 8.65 -8.54 -4.71
N GLN A 222 7.64 -7.94 -4.10
CA GLN A 222 6.39 -8.60 -3.70
C GLN A 222 5.52 -9.04 -4.89
N PHE A 223 5.75 -8.49 -6.08
CA PHE A 223 5.04 -8.86 -7.31
C PHE A 223 5.87 -9.78 -8.20
N ARG A 224 6.86 -10.48 -7.63
CA ARG A 224 7.72 -11.40 -8.39
C ARG A 224 6.86 -12.41 -9.16
N ASN A 225 7.21 -12.64 -10.43
CA ASN A 225 6.51 -13.51 -11.38
C ASN A 225 5.10 -13.06 -11.78
N VAL A 226 4.65 -11.88 -11.33
CA VAL A 226 3.43 -11.24 -11.83
C VAL A 226 3.82 -10.28 -12.94
N ASP A 227 3.07 -10.29 -14.03
CA ASP A 227 3.26 -9.37 -15.15
C ASP A 227 2.81 -7.95 -14.77
N ILE A 228 3.70 -7.21 -14.09
CA ILE A 228 3.47 -5.81 -13.71
C ILE A 228 4.05 -4.86 -14.74
N THR A 229 3.35 -3.76 -14.96
CA THR A 229 3.87 -2.58 -15.65
C THR A 229 3.85 -1.37 -14.72
N VAL A 230 4.81 -0.47 -14.90
CA VAL A 230 4.88 0.82 -14.24
C VAL A 230 4.77 1.91 -15.30
N ASN A 231 3.72 2.72 -15.23
CA ASN A 231 3.38 3.70 -16.25
C ASN A 231 3.40 3.10 -17.68
N GLY A 232 2.95 1.83 -17.82
CA GLY A 232 2.89 1.11 -19.10
C GLY A 232 4.17 0.36 -19.51
N VAL A 233 5.27 0.47 -18.75
CA VAL A 233 6.55 -0.19 -19.07
C VAL A 233 6.87 -1.29 -18.06
N THR A 234 7.33 -2.44 -18.55
CA THR A 234 7.75 -3.58 -17.71
C THR A 234 9.12 -3.32 -17.08
N PRO A 235 9.27 -3.43 -15.74
CA PRO A 235 10.57 -3.32 -15.08
C PRO A 235 11.43 -4.58 -15.31
N ASP A 236 12.76 -4.45 -15.35
CA ASP A 236 13.66 -5.61 -15.55
C ASP A 236 13.89 -6.37 -14.23
N THR A 237 13.79 -5.67 -13.10
CA THR A 237 14.01 -6.22 -11.76
C THR A 237 12.93 -5.78 -10.77
N GLY A 238 13.01 -6.31 -9.55
CA GLY A 238 12.16 -5.87 -8.43
C GLY A 238 12.59 -4.53 -7.81
N TYR A 239 13.65 -3.88 -8.32
CA TYR A 239 14.20 -2.62 -7.81
C TYR A 239 14.63 -1.65 -8.94
N PRO A 240 13.76 -1.34 -9.91
CA PRO A 240 14.10 -0.45 -11.01
C PRO A 240 14.35 0.98 -10.51
N ALA A 241 15.37 1.65 -11.04
CA ALA A 241 15.64 3.05 -10.77
C ALA A 241 14.59 3.95 -11.44
N VAL A 242 14.24 5.04 -10.76
CA VAL A 242 13.22 5.98 -11.22
C VAL A 242 13.66 7.43 -10.99
N PHE A 243 13.16 8.35 -11.82
CA PHE A 243 13.28 9.79 -11.57
C PHE A 243 12.34 10.23 -10.44
N PRO A 244 12.48 11.44 -9.88
CA PRO A 244 11.44 11.99 -9.03
C PRO A 244 10.10 12.09 -9.77
N GLY A 245 9.02 11.60 -9.18
CA GLY A 245 7.73 11.58 -9.87
C GLY A 245 6.66 10.68 -9.27
N SER A 246 5.67 10.35 -10.09
CA SER A 246 4.50 9.54 -9.76
C SER A 246 4.38 8.32 -10.66
N TYR A 247 4.23 7.15 -10.03
CA TYR A 247 4.34 5.84 -10.68
C TYR A 247 3.09 5.00 -10.45
N GLU A 248 2.28 4.84 -11.49
CA GLU A 248 1.10 3.98 -11.46
C GLU A 248 1.47 2.56 -11.88
N LEU A 249 1.04 1.59 -11.08
CA LEU A 249 1.24 0.18 -11.37
C LEU A 249 -0.02 -0.38 -12.02
N ALA A 250 0.17 -1.26 -12.99
CA ALA A 250 -0.89 -2.08 -13.55
C ALA A 250 -0.42 -3.54 -13.65
N VAL A 251 -1.37 -4.47 -13.63
CA VAL A 251 -1.11 -5.90 -13.76
C VAL A 251 -1.72 -6.42 -15.07
N GLY A 252 -1.02 -7.36 -15.70
CA GLY A 252 -1.51 -8.10 -16.86
C GLY A 252 -2.45 -9.25 -16.45
N GLY A 253 -3.36 -9.60 -17.35
CA GLY A 253 -4.35 -10.66 -17.13
C GLY A 253 -5.67 -10.15 -16.58
N GLU A 254 -6.67 -11.03 -16.55
CA GLU A 254 -8.04 -10.67 -16.16
C GLU A 254 -8.36 -10.98 -14.69
N TYR A 255 -7.59 -11.85 -14.03
CA TYR A 255 -7.91 -12.39 -12.70
C TYR A 255 -7.23 -11.67 -11.52
N LEU A 256 -6.27 -10.80 -11.80
CA LEU A 256 -5.58 -10.00 -10.80
C LEU A 256 -5.80 -8.52 -11.10
N GLU A 257 -5.70 -7.70 -10.06
CA GLU A 257 -5.74 -6.25 -10.18
C GLU A 257 -4.76 -5.59 -9.20
N ILE A 258 -4.33 -4.37 -9.53
CA ILE A 258 -3.62 -3.51 -8.60
C ILE A 258 -4.63 -2.58 -7.95
N THR A 259 -4.62 -2.57 -6.61
CA THR A 259 -5.41 -1.63 -5.83
C THR A 259 -4.48 -0.60 -5.16
N GLY A 260 -5.03 0.55 -4.80
CA GLY A 260 -4.27 1.68 -4.27
C GLY A 260 -3.99 2.76 -5.31
N GLY A 261 -3.30 3.82 -4.88
CA GLY A 261 -2.92 4.94 -5.72
C GLY A 261 -1.51 4.82 -6.30
N PRO A 262 -1.09 5.75 -7.16
CA PRO A 262 0.28 5.81 -7.66
C PRO A 262 1.31 5.97 -6.53
N ILE A 263 2.50 5.37 -6.69
CA ILE A 263 3.64 5.57 -5.79
C ILE A 263 4.26 6.94 -6.06
N ALA A 264 4.37 7.77 -5.03
CA ALA A 264 5.04 9.08 -5.09
C ALA A 264 6.52 8.94 -4.70
N ALA A 265 7.41 8.84 -5.68
CA ALA A 265 8.85 8.83 -5.44
C ALA A 265 9.39 10.26 -5.56
N THR A 266 9.26 11.04 -4.48
CA THR A 266 9.46 12.51 -4.52
C THR A 266 10.84 12.98 -4.06
N ASP A 267 11.53 12.21 -3.23
CA ASP A 267 12.83 12.53 -2.61
C ASP A 267 13.92 11.53 -3.07
N PRO A 268 14.83 11.92 -3.97
CA PRO A 268 15.96 11.11 -4.40
C PRO A 268 16.94 10.63 -3.33
N SER A 269 16.89 11.22 -2.13
CA SER A 269 17.69 10.74 -1.00
C SER A 269 17.10 9.48 -0.38
N GLU A 270 15.80 9.24 -0.58
CA GLU A 270 15.17 7.96 -0.28
C GLU A 270 15.57 6.93 -1.35
N HIS A 271 16.29 5.90 -0.92
CA HIS A 271 16.87 4.90 -1.81
C HIS A 271 15.80 4.01 -2.46
N THR A 272 14.73 3.68 -1.74
CA THR A 272 13.70 2.74 -2.21
C THR A 272 12.31 3.11 -1.70
N TYR A 273 11.36 3.23 -2.63
CA TYR A 273 9.93 3.42 -2.38
C TYR A 273 9.19 2.10 -2.47
N SER A 274 8.81 1.54 -1.33
CA SER A 274 8.05 0.28 -1.26
C SER A 274 6.60 0.49 -1.71
N ALA A 275 6.10 -0.34 -2.63
CA ALA A 275 4.70 -0.28 -3.05
C ALA A 275 3.75 -0.58 -1.87
N LEU A 276 4.10 -1.55 -1.03
CA LEU A 276 3.32 -1.86 0.19
C LEU A 276 3.24 -0.65 1.13
N ALA A 277 4.35 0.06 1.32
CA ALA A 277 4.37 1.26 2.17
C ALA A 277 3.55 2.42 1.57
N ALA A 278 3.34 2.41 0.25
CA ALA A 278 2.48 3.33 -0.47
C ALA A 278 1.00 2.88 -0.51
N GLY A 279 0.64 1.75 0.11
CA GLY A 279 -0.71 1.20 0.09
C GLY A 279 -1.11 0.62 -1.28
N VAL A 280 -0.13 0.22 -2.09
CA VAL A 280 -0.34 -0.45 -3.37
C VAL A 280 -0.29 -1.95 -3.16
N GLU A 281 -1.38 -2.62 -3.49
CA GLU A 281 -1.58 -4.05 -3.21
C GLU A 281 -2.01 -4.80 -4.46
N LEU A 282 -1.60 -6.06 -4.56
CA LEU A 282 -2.13 -7.00 -5.54
C LEU A 282 -3.38 -7.66 -4.94
N ALA A 283 -4.48 -7.61 -5.68
CA ALA A 283 -5.73 -8.25 -5.28
C ALA A 283 -6.23 -9.18 -6.40
N VAL A 284 -7.19 -10.04 -6.04
CA VAL A 284 -7.93 -10.83 -7.03
C VAL A 284 -9.05 -9.96 -7.60
N SER A 285 -9.12 -9.85 -8.91
CA SER A 285 -10.16 -9.07 -9.59
C SER A 285 -11.55 -9.69 -9.41
N GLU A 286 -12.62 -8.95 -9.72
CA GLU A 286 -13.99 -9.49 -9.72
C GLU A 286 -14.12 -10.75 -10.60
N ALA A 287 -13.49 -10.76 -11.78
CA ALA A 287 -13.46 -11.91 -12.67
C ALA A 287 -12.71 -13.10 -12.04
N GLY A 288 -11.59 -12.84 -11.35
CA GLY A 288 -10.84 -13.88 -10.63
C GLY A 288 -11.63 -14.47 -9.46
N VAL A 289 -12.32 -13.62 -8.70
CA VAL A 289 -13.20 -14.05 -7.61
C VAL A 289 -14.34 -14.93 -8.13
N GLN A 290 -14.96 -14.54 -9.24
CA GLN A 290 -16.04 -15.32 -9.85
C GLN A 290 -15.53 -16.68 -10.34
N MET A 291 -14.43 -16.70 -11.10
CA MET A 291 -13.81 -17.93 -11.62
C MET A 291 -13.46 -18.89 -10.48
N PHE A 292 -12.81 -18.39 -9.43
CA PHE A 292 -12.43 -19.18 -8.27
C PHE A 292 -13.66 -19.76 -7.56
N ARG A 293 -14.69 -18.94 -7.32
CA ARG A 293 -15.94 -19.39 -6.70
C ARG A 293 -16.60 -20.51 -7.49
N GLU A 294 -16.75 -20.34 -8.80
CA GLU A 294 -17.43 -21.32 -9.66
C GLU A 294 -16.76 -22.69 -9.58
N LYS A 295 -15.42 -22.74 -9.70
CA LYS A 295 -14.67 -24.00 -9.63
C LYS A 295 -14.71 -24.59 -8.22
N VAL A 296 -14.44 -23.79 -7.18
CA VAL A 296 -14.32 -24.29 -5.80
C VAL A 296 -15.66 -24.79 -5.28
N ILE A 297 -16.76 -24.08 -5.57
CA ILE A 297 -18.10 -24.49 -5.15
C ILE A 297 -18.50 -25.81 -5.84
N ALA A 298 -18.16 -25.98 -7.12
CA ALA A 298 -18.45 -27.21 -7.85
C ALA A 298 -17.77 -28.43 -7.18
N GLU A 299 -16.45 -28.38 -7.00
CA GLU A 299 -15.70 -29.49 -6.38
C GLU A 299 -16.08 -29.70 -4.91
N ALA A 300 -16.25 -28.62 -4.14
CA ALA A 300 -16.68 -28.72 -2.74
C ALA A 300 -18.05 -29.40 -2.61
N THR A 301 -18.97 -29.13 -3.54
CA THR A 301 -20.30 -29.77 -3.55
C THR A 301 -20.20 -31.26 -3.83
N GLU A 302 -19.38 -31.67 -4.80
CA GLU A 302 -19.12 -33.09 -5.09
C GLU A 302 -18.49 -33.80 -3.88
N CYS A 303 -17.55 -33.14 -3.22
CA CYS A 303 -16.92 -33.62 -2.00
C CYS A 303 -17.89 -33.84 -0.85
N LEU A 304 -18.83 -32.91 -0.64
CA LEU A 304 -19.85 -33.03 0.39
C LEU A 304 -20.84 -34.18 0.09
N ALA A 305 -21.12 -34.42 -1.21
CA ALA A 305 -21.98 -35.51 -1.64
C ALA A 305 -21.28 -36.88 -1.62
N SER A 306 -19.96 -36.92 -1.68
CA SER A 306 -19.16 -38.14 -1.65
C SER A 306 -19.22 -38.84 -0.30
N THR A 307 -19.34 -40.17 -0.33
CA THR A 307 -19.32 -41.02 0.86
C THR A 307 -17.97 -41.66 1.15
N SER A 308 -16.97 -41.45 0.29
CA SER A 308 -15.62 -41.99 0.46
C SER A 308 -14.89 -41.35 1.65
N LEU A 309 -13.96 -42.09 2.23
CA LEU A 309 -13.06 -41.58 3.26
C LEU A 309 -12.24 -40.38 2.76
N ASP A 310 -11.74 -40.41 1.52
CA ASP A 310 -10.99 -39.31 0.90
C ASP A 310 -11.65 -38.87 -0.41
N PRO A 311 -12.42 -37.77 -0.39
CA PRO A 311 -13.06 -37.24 -1.59
C PRO A 311 -12.18 -36.25 -2.37
N GLY A 312 -10.92 -36.01 -1.96
CA GLY A 312 -9.95 -35.20 -2.72
C GLY A 312 -9.84 -33.72 -2.35
N CYS A 313 -10.82 -33.13 -1.65
CA CYS A 313 -10.78 -31.71 -1.25
C CYS A 313 -10.19 -31.45 0.15
N GLY A 314 -9.19 -32.25 0.54
CA GLY A 314 -8.49 -32.10 1.82
C GLY A 314 -9.27 -32.51 3.07
N ILE A 315 -10.42 -33.19 2.91
CA ILE A 315 -11.34 -33.57 4.02
C ILE A 315 -11.32 -35.06 4.36
N GLU A 316 -10.14 -35.69 4.29
CA GLU A 316 -10.00 -37.13 4.54
C GLU A 316 -10.43 -37.49 5.96
N VAL A 317 -11.28 -38.51 6.06
CA VAL A 317 -11.59 -39.19 7.32
C VAL A 317 -10.64 -40.38 7.46
N PRO A 318 -9.79 -40.43 8.50
CA PRO A 318 -8.87 -41.54 8.67
C PRO A 318 -9.64 -42.84 8.92
N ARG A 319 -9.27 -43.90 8.20
CA ARG A 319 -9.86 -45.24 8.38
C ARG A 319 -9.74 -45.74 9.82
N TYR A 320 -8.64 -45.40 10.51
CA TYR A 320 -8.35 -45.80 11.89
C TYR A 320 -8.11 -44.55 12.74
N PRO A 321 -9.16 -43.90 13.28
CA PRO A 321 -9.03 -42.67 14.05
C PRO A 321 -8.30 -42.93 15.37
N LYS A 322 -7.11 -42.36 15.51
CA LYS A 322 -6.30 -42.49 16.74
C LYS A 322 -7.00 -41.82 17.92
N ASN A 323 -6.86 -42.40 19.11
CA ASN A 323 -7.37 -41.86 20.37
C ASN A 323 -8.90 -41.64 20.42
N ASN A 324 -9.68 -42.34 19.58
CA ASN A 324 -11.14 -42.32 19.65
C ASN A 324 -11.65 -43.63 20.28
N PRO A 325 -12.01 -43.64 21.57
CA PRO A 325 -12.49 -44.86 22.24
C PRO A 325 -13.86 -45.33 21.74
N TRP A 326 -14.52 -44.57 20.87
CA TRP A 326 -15.86 -44.87 20.33
C TRP A 326 -15.83 -45.24 18.84
N CYS A 327 -14.66 -45.35 18.23
CA CYS A 327 -14.49 -45.76 16.84
C CYS A 327 -13.10 -46.36 16.61
N GLU A 328 -13.01 -47.68 16.44
CA GLU A 328 -11.76 -48.37 16.10
C GLU A 328 -11.45 -48.30 14.61
N GLU A 329 -12.48 -48.43 13.77
CA GLU A 329 -12.39 -48.43 12.32
C GLU A 329 -13.61 -47.75 11.70
N VAL A 330 -13.38 -46.92 10.69
CA VAL A 330 -14.42 -46.29 9.88
C VAL A 330 -14.66 -47.13 8.62
N ARG A 331 -15.92 -47.39 8.30
CA ARG A 331 -16.31 -48.13 7.09
C ARG A 331 -16.11 -47.24 5.85
N GLU A 332 -15.50 -47.78 4.81
CA GLU A 332 -15.46 -47.14 3.49
C GLU A 332 -16.88 -46.87 2.98
N ASP A 333 -17.04 -45.81 2.18
CA ASP A 333 -18.30 -45.39 1.57
C ASP A 333 -19.43 -45.08 2.58
N SER A 334 -19.08 -44.81 3.85
CA SER A 334 -20.06 -44.55 4.93
C SER A 334 -20.06 -43.11 5.45
N VAL A 335 -19.24 -42.24 4.88
CA VAL A 335 -19.11 -40.86 5.35
C VAL A 335 -20.28 -40.03 4.86
N HIS A 336 -20.91 -39.28 5.75
CA HIS A 336 -21.90 -38.27 5.40
C HIS A 336 -21.45 -36.92 5.90
N ARG A 337 -21.39 -35.95 4.98
CA ARG A 337 -20.89 -34.60 5.23
C ARG A 337 -22.01 -33.60 4.97
N TRP A 338 -22.19 -32.63 5.84
CA TRP A 338 -23.12 -31.54 5.60
C TRP A 338 -22.68 -30.27 6.31
N GLN A 339 -23.03 -29.13 5.72
CA GLN A 339 -22.84 -27.83 6.34
C GLN A 339 -24.18 -27.32 6.88
N GLU A 340 -24.15 -26.66 8.04
CA GLU A 340 -25.30 -25.87 8.49
C GLU A 340 -25.50 -24.69 7.53
N PRO A 341 -26.73 -24.14 7.38
CA PRO A 341 -26.99 -23.08 6.41
C PRO A 341 -26.05 -21.87 6.49
N GLU A 342 -25.66 -21.46 7.70
CA GLU A 342 -24.71 -20.37 7.93
C GLU A 342 -23.29 -20.71 7.46
N GLU A 343 -22.86 -21.96 7.63
CA GLU A 343 -21.55 -22.43 7.17
C GLU A 343 -21.53 -22.62 5.64
N ALA A 344 -22.62 -23.14 5.07
CA ALA A 344 -22.80 -23.25 3.63
C ALA A 344 -22.80 -21.87 2.94
N ALA A 345 -23.35 -20.85 3.59
CA ALA A 345 -23.30 -19.48 3.08
C ALA A 345 -21.88 -18.92 2.96
N LYS A 346 -20.95 -19.33 3.84
CA LYS A 346 -19.54 -18.90 3.77
C LYS A 346 -18.89 -19.40 2.48
N LEU A 347 -19.11 -20.68 2.13
CA LEU A 347 -18.65 -21.28 0.86
C LEU A 347 -19.15 -20.50 -0.37
N GLN A 348 -20.38 -19.99 -0.33
CA GLN A 348 -20.95 -19.19 -1.43
C GLN A 348 -20.34 -17.78 -1.53
N SER A 349 -19.74 -17.27 -0.46
CA SER A 349 -19.18 -15.92 -0.38
C SER A 349 -17.65 -15.87 -0.33
N ILE A 350 -16.97 -16.97 -0.66
CA ILE A 350 -15.51 -17.04 -0.56
C ILE A 350 -14.83 -15.95 -1.38
N THR A 351 -13.82 -15.30 -0.81
CA THR A 351 -12.98 -14.36 -1.54
C THR A 351 -11.56 -14.90 -1.47
N PRO A 352 -10.97 -15.33 -2.60
CA PRO A 352 -9.57 -15.71 -2.63
C PRO A 352 -8.67 -14.48 -2.49
N GLU A 353 -7.44 -14.73 -2.07
CA GLU A 353 -6.37 -13.74 -1.97
C GLU A 353 -5.12 -14.31 -2.66
N PRO A 354 -4.25 -13.46 -3.25
CA PRO A 354 -2.96 -13.91 -3.75
C PRO A 354 -2.11 -14.51 -2.64
N ASP A 355 -1.39 -15.59 -2.92
CA ASP A 355 -0.42 -16.15 -1.98
C ASP A 355 0.79 -15.21 -1.81
N ALA A 356 1.24 -15.05 -0.56
CA ALA A 356 2.27 -14.08 -0.22
C ALA A 356 3.66 -14.44 -0.77
N LEU A 357 3.92 -15.72 -1.05
CA LEU A 357 5.21 -16.20 -1.58
C LEU A 357 5.14 -16.45 -3.10
N THR A 358 3.95 -16.76 -3.59
CA THR A 358 3.62 -17.06 -4.98
C THR A 358 2.42 -16.22 -5.42
N PRO A 359 2.59 -14.93 -5.73
CA PRO A 359 1.47 -14.01 -5.96
C PRO A 359 0.64 -14.31 -7.22
N THR A 360 1.10 -15.23 -8.07
CA THR A 360 0.34 -15.78 -9.20
C THR A 360 -0.62 -16.90 -8.79
N THR A 361 -0.49 -17.45 -7.58
CA THR A 361 -1.41 -18.43 -7.01
C THR A 361 -2.42 -17.70 -6.13
N ILE A 362 -3.71 -17.94 -6.38
CA ILE A 362 -4.79 -17.43 -5.53
C ILE A 362 -5.35 -18.55 -4.67
N GLN A 363 -5.66 -18.26 -3.40
CA GLN A 363 -6.12 -19.26 -2.44
C GLN A 363 -7.16 -18.71 -1.48
N ALA A 364 -7.91 -19.59 -0.83
CA ALA A 364 -8.85 -19.21 0.23
C ALA A 364 -8.57 -19.96 1.53
N SER A 365 -8.61 -19.25 2.66
CA SER A 365 -8.43 -19.88 3.97
C SER A 365 -9.55 -20.91 4.26
N PRO A 366 -9.21 -22.08 4.85
CA PRO A 366 -10.17 -23.10 5.29
C PRO A 366 -11.33 -22.55 6.12
N ASN A 367 -11.05 -21.55 6.96
CA ASN A 367 -12.05 -20.95 7.84
C ASN A 367 -13.09 -20.12 7.08
N ARG A 368 -12.83 -19.74 5.82
CA ARG A 368 -13.76 -19.00 4.95
C ARG A 368 -14.66 -19.93 4.12
N LEU A 369 -14.37 -21.23 4.06
CA LEU A 369 -15.16 -22.23 3.31
C LEU A 369 -16.30 -22.85 4.15
N GLY A 370 -16.36 -22.49 5.44
CA GLY A 370 -17.36 -22.99 6.38
C GLY A 370 -17.03 -24.38 6.93
N TYR A 371 -17.50 -24.63 8.14
CA TYR A 371 -17.31 -25.90 8.83
C TYR A 371 -18.39 -26.90 8.43
N MET A 372 -18.00 -28.18 8.35
CA MET A 372 -18.94 -29.28 8.11
C MET A 372 -19.07 -30.19 9.32
N ARG A 373 -20.22 -30.83 9.41
CA ARG A 373 -20.50 -31.93 10.32
C ARG A 373 -20.30 -33.24 9.56
N ILE A 374 -19.83 -34.24 10.28
CA ILE A 374 -19.61 -35.58 9.72
C ILE A 374 -20.30 -36.63 10.60
N THR A 375 -20.99 -37.57 9.97
CA THR A 375 -21.33 -38.88 10.54
C THR A 375 -20.69 -39.98 9.71
N VAL A 376 -20.37 -41.09 10.37
CA VAL A 376 -19.77 -42.26 9.73
C VAL A 376 -20.34 -43.53 10.33
N THR A 377 -20.11 -44.67 9.68
CA THR A 377 -20.31 -45.99 10.30
C THR A 377 -19.01 -46.46 10.95
N CYS A 378 -19.00 -46.55 12.28
CA CYS A 378 -17.84 -46.91 13.11
C CYS A 378 -17.95 -48.34 13.65
N ARG A 379 -16.83 -49.06 13.65
CA ARG A 379 -16.67 -50.34 14.34
C ARG A 379 -16.18 -50.12 15.76
N THR A 380 -16.83 -50.77 16.71
CA THR A 380 -16.38 -50.90 18.11
C THR A 380 -16.58 -52.36 18.53
N GLY A 381 -15.50 -53.08 18.82
CA GLY A 381 -15.52 -54.54 18.90
C GLY A 381 -16.12 -55.17 17.63
N ASP A 382 -17.15 -56.00 17.79
CA ASP A 382 -17.83 -56.69 16.68
C ASP A 382 -19.06 -55.93 16.13
N THR A 383 -19.32 -54.72 16.64
CA THR A 383 -20.52 -53.94 16.28
C THR A 383 -20.19 -52.77 15.36
N TRP A 384 -21.06 -52.52 14.40
CA TRP A 384 -21.04 -51.33 13.54
C TRP A 384 -22.24 -50.45 13.86
N ALA A 385 -21.98 -49.16 14.13
CA ALA A 385 -23.03 -48.19 14.41
C ALA A 385 -22.71 -46.84 13.77
N GLU A 386 -23.75 -46.08 13.43
CA GLU A 386 -23.56 -44.69 13.05
C GLU A 386 -23.05 -43.89 14.25
N SER A 387 -22.01 -43.10 14.03
CA SER A 387 -21.42 -42.27 15.07
C SER A 387 -21.00 -40.93 14.48
N ARG A 388 -21.10 -39.90 15.32
CA ARG A 388 -20.42 -38.63 15.06
C ARG A 388 -18.97 -38.81 15.47
N LEU A 389 -18.02 -38.37 14.64
CA LEU A 389 -16.61 -38.36 15.00
C LEU A 389 -16.24 -37.03 15.68
N PRO A 390 -16.23 -36.92 17.01
CA PRO A 390 -15.68 -35.74 17.68
C PRO A 390 -14.17 -35.68 17.47
N GLY A 391 -13.62 -34.48 17.28
CA GLY A 391 -12.17 -34.24 17.34
C GLY A 391 -11.38 -34.46 16.05
N VAL A 392 -12.01 -34.84 14.94
CA VAL A 392 -11.34 -34.90 13.62
C VAL A 392 -11.45 -33.52 12.96
N LEU A 393 -10.79 -32.52 13.56
CA LEU A 393 -10.88 -31.12 13.10
C LEU A 393 -10.49 -30.97 11.63
N GLU A 394 -9.51 -31.75 11.19
CA GLU A 394 -9.00 -31.80 9.81
C GLU A 394 -10.07 -32.26 8.81
N ALA A 395 -10.96 -33.20 9.18
CA ALA A 395 -12.05 -33.63 8.29
C ALA A 395 -13.26 -32.68 8.32
N THR A 396 -13.36 -31.80 9.32
CA THR A 396 -14.49 -30.87 9.49
C THR A 396 -14.30 -29.52 8.80
N LYS A 397 -13.19 -29.34 8.09
CA LYS A 397 -12.90 -28.16 7.27
C LYS A 397 -12.39 -28.63 5.93
N PHE A 398 -12.73 -27.91 4.87
CA PHE A 398 -12.04 -28.08 3.60
C PHE A 398 -10.54 -27.83 3.74
N GLY A 399 -9.76 -28.43 2.84
CA GLY A 399 -8.39 -28.02 2.61
C GLY A 399 -8.29 -26.56 2.14
N ILE A 400 -7.08 -26.10 1.84
CA ILE A 400 -6.82 -24.81 1.20
C ILE A 400 -6.98 -25.00 -0.31
N PRO A 401 -8.09 -24.55 -0.93
CA PRO A 401 -8.18 -24.53 -2.38
C PRO A 401 -7.25 -23.45 -2.90
N SER A 402 -6.48 -23.79 -3.92
CA SER A 402 -5.60 -22.87 -4.63
C SER A 402 -5.68 -23.08 -6.14
N ILE A 403 -5.44 -22.01 -6.89
CA ILE A 403 -5.35 -22.03 -8.36
C ILE A 403 -4.11 -21.23 -8.74
N ASP A 404 -3.20 -21.84 -9.51
CA ASP A 404 -2.10 -21.14 -10.17
C ASP A 404 -2.61 -20.47 -11.45
N LEU A 405 -2.61 -19.13 -11.48
CA LEU A 405 -3.10 -18.35 -12.61
C LEU A 405 -2.17 -18.42 -13.84
N THR A 406 -0.98 -19.02 -13.70
CA THR A 406 -0.09 -19.27 -14.84
C THR A 406 -0.43 -20.56 -15.59
N ASP A 407 -1.24 -21.43 -14.99
CA ASP A 407 -1.73 -22.65 -15.64
C ASP A 407 -2.98 -22.33 -16.49
N PRO A 408 -2.95 -22.55 -17.82
CA PRO A 408 -4.09 -22.24 -18.69
C PRO A 408 -5.35 -23.09 -18.41
N GLU A 409 -5.22 -24.25 -17.75
CA GLU A 409 -6.37 -25.08 -17.36
C GLU A 409 -7.00 -24.61 -16.04
N LEU A 410 -6.26 -23.82 -15.26
CA LEU A 410 -6.65 -23.31 -13.94
C LEU A 410 -7.21 -24.42 -13.04
N PRO A 411 -6.47 -25.53 -12.82
CA PRO A 411 -6.94 -26.61 -11.95
C PRO A 411 -7.01 -26.14 -10.49
N ILE A 412 -7.94 -26.70 -9.73
CA ILE A 412 -7.93 -26.53 -8.27
C ILE A 412 -6.99 -27.56 -7.66
N VAL A 413 -6.15 -27.10 -6.74
CA VAL A 413 -5.38 -27.95 -5.83
C VAL A 413 -5.89 -27.73 -4.42
N TRP A 414 -6.11 -28.83 -3.69
CA TRP A 414 -6.54 -28.81 -2.30
C TRP A 414 -5.40 -29.26 -1.39
N ASP A 415 -4.77 -28.31 -0.70
CA ASP A 415 -3.76 -28.62 0.32
C ASP A 415 -4.41 -28.84 1.69
N ARG A 416 -3.78 -29.63 2.56
CA ARG A 416 -4.30 -29.92 3.92
C ARG A 416 -3.76 -29.01 5.00
#